data_AF-A0A4D6MVJ0-F1
#
_entry.id   AF-A0A4D6MVJ0-F1
#
_cell.length_a   1.000
_cell.length_b   1.000
_cell.length_c   1.000
_cell.angle_alpha   90.00
_cell.angle_beta   90.00
_cell.angle_gamma   90.00
#
_symmetry.space_group_name_H-M   'P 1'
#
loop_
_entity.id
_entity.type
_entity.pdbx_description
1 polymer ?
#
loop_
_entity_poly.entity_id
_entity_poly.type
_entity_poly.pdbx_seq_one_letter_code
_entity_poly.pdbx_strand_id
1 'polypeptide(L)'
;MGTSETTEWIMEYHQSRPGLEVLQHQIDDFIIAHEEKLEEERKEKEALAAEGGWTVVVHHKAAMENKMTKKKHKEVGLDFYRFQKREAQRNEIMTLQSKFEEDKKRLQQMRAARKFRPY
;
A
#
# COMPACT_ATOMS: atom_id res chain seq x y z
N MET A 1 19.80 46.90 9.91
CA MET A 1 18.90 46.89 8.74
C MET A 1 18.92 45.48 8.15
N GLY A 2 18.14 44.52 8.68
CA GLY A 2 18.19 43.14 8.18
C GLY A 2 17.26 42.12 8.84
N THR A 3 16.27 42.55 9.62
CA THR A 3 15.34 41.66 10.33
C THR A 3 13.96 41.57 9.68
N SER A 4 13.64 42.43 8.72
CA SER A 4 12.31 42.44 8.06
C SER A 4 12.14 41.30 7.07
N GLU A 5 13.17 41.01 6.26
CA GLU A 5 13.11 39.97 5.22
C GLU A 5 12.92 38.57 5.81
N THR A 6 13.56 38.28 6.95
CA THR A 6 13.39 36.98 7.64
C THR A 6 12.02 36.84 8.27
N THR A 7 11.44 37.91 8.80
CA THR A 7 10.08 37.88 9.35
C THR A 7 9.02 37.73 8.28
N GLU A 8 9.21 38.36 7.11
CA GLU A 8 8.29 38.25 5.97
C GLU A 8 8.23 36.81 5.46
N TRP A 9 9.38 36.16 5.26
CA TRP A 9 9.43 34.79 4.75
C TRP A 9 8.82 33.77 5.73
N ILE A 10 9.04 33.98 7.04
CA ILE A 10 8.44 33.14 8.08
C ILE A 10 6.92 33.29 8.09
N MET A 11 6.41 34.53 7.99
CA MET A 11 4.96 34.78 7.94
C MET A 11 4.32 34.19 6.68
N GLU A 12 4.92 34.40 5.51
CA GLU A 12 4.44 33.88 4.24
C GLU A 12 4.42 32.33 4.23
N TYR A 13 5.44 31.70 4.82
CA TYR A 13 5.50 30.24 4.97
C TYR A 13 4.37 29.69 5.85
N HIS A 14 4.04 30.37 6.94
CA HIS A 14 2.94 29.96 7.81
C HIS A 14 1.56 30.17 7.17
N GLN A 15 1.41 31.21 6.34
CA GLN A 15 0.17 31.50 5.62
C GLN A 15 -0.06 30.57 4.41
N SER A 16 1.00 30.14 3.75
CA SER A 16 0.95 29.24 2.58
C SER A 16 0.79 27.76 2.93
N ARG A 17 0.83 27.38 4.22
CA ARG A 17 0.68 25.98 4.64
C ARG A 17 -0.76 25.50 4.49
N PRO A 18 -1.04 24.55 3.57
CA PRO A 18 -2.35 23.91 3.55
C PRO A 18 -2.58 23.17 4.86
N GLY A 19 -3.82 23.25 5.36
CA GLY A 19 -4.23 22.49 6.55
C GLY A 19 -4.13 20.98 6.31
N LEU A 20 -4.05 20.21 7.40
CA LEU A 20 -3.96 18.75 7.34
C LEU A 20 -5.10 18.12 6.52
N GLU A 21 -6.31 18.65 6.67
CA GLU A 21 -7.50 18.20 5.95
C GLU A 21 -7.39 18.43 4.43
N VAL A 22 -6.82 19.57 4.03
CA VAL A 22 -6.60 19.91 2.61
C VAL A 22 -5.57 18.98 1.99
N LEU A 23 -4.47 18.70 2.72
CA LEU A 23 -3.45 17.74 2.29
C LEU A 23 -4.01 16.33 2.15
N GLN A 24 -4.87 15.89 3.09
CA GLN A 24 -5.49 14.57 3.02
C GLN A 24 -6.41 14.47 1.81
N HIS A 25 -7.25 15.48 1.58
CA HIS A 25 -8.15 15.51 0.42
C HIS A 25 -7.37 15.48 -0.90
N GLN A 26 -6.28 16.24 -1.01
CA GLN A 26 -5.41 16.24 -2.19
C GLN A 26 -4.77 14.87 -2.44
N ILE A 27 -4.38 14.16 -1.37
CA ILE A 27 -3.84 12.81 -1.47
C ILE A 27 -4.91 11.83 -1.92
N ASP A 28 -6.10 11.90 -1.34
CA ASP A 28 -7.21 11.01 -1.67
C ASP A 28 -7.66 11.20 -3.13
N ASP A 29 -7.82 12.45 -3.57
CA ASP A 29 -8.12 12.79 -4.96
C ASP A 29 -7.04 12.27 -5.93
N PHE A 30 -5.77 12.42 -5.54
CA PHE A 30 -4.64 11.95 -6.35
C PHE A 30 -4.62 10.42 -6.47
N ILE A 31 -4.87 9.70 -5.37
CA ILE A 31 -4.92 8.24 -5.36
C ILE A 31 -6.05 7.75 -6.28
N ILE A 32 -7.25 8.34 -6.15
CA ILE A 32 -8.42 7.96 -6.97
C ILE A 32 -8.11 8.15 -8.46
N ALA A 33 -7.61 9.33 -8.85
CA ALA A 33 -7.28 9.62 -10.24
C ALA A 33 -6.16 8.71 -10.79
N HIS A 34 -5.20 8.35 -9.93
CA HIS A 34 -4.10 7.47 -10.32
C HIS A 34 -4.55 6.01 -10.49
N GLU A 35 -5.39 5.50 -9.59
CA GLU A 35 -5.97 4.16 -9.66
C GLU A 35 -6.86 4.00 -10.89
N GLU A 36 -7.70 4.99 -11.19
CA GLU A 36 -8.56 4.99 -12.38
C GLU A 36 -7.75 4.87 -13.67
N LYS A 37 -6.69 5.69 -13.81
CA LYS A 37 -5.80 5.63 -14.96
C LYS A 37 -5.08 4.29 -15.10
N LEU A 38 -4.67 3.70 -13.98
CA LEU A 38 -3.97 2.41 -13.97
C LEU A 38 -4.90 1.25 -14.32
N GLU A 39 -6.16 1.32 -13.90
CA GLU A 39 -7.23 0.38 -14.24
C GLU A 39 -7.56 0.44 -15.74
N GLU A 40 -7.64 1.64 -16.33
CA GLU A 40 -7.81 1.84 -17.77
C GLU A 40 -6.65 1.24 -18.56
N GLU A 41 -5.40 1.57 -18.21
CA GLU A 41 -4.23 0.97 -18.85
C GLU A 41 -4.20 -0.56 -18.72
N ARG A 42 -4.67 -1.11 -17.57
CA ARG A 42 -4.75 -2.56 -17.38
C ARG A 42 -5.78 -3.17 -18.32
N LYS A 43 -6.96 -2.56 -18.45
CA LYS A 43 -8.02 -3.00 -19.36
C LYS A 43 -7.57 -2.92 -20.82
N GLU A 44 -6.88 -1.85 -21.20
CA GLU A 44 -6.30 -1.72 -22.56
C GLU A 44 -5.27 -2.81 -22.84
N LYS A 45 -4.36 -3.07 -21.89
CA LYS A 45 -3.36 -4.14 -22.01
C LYS A 45 -4.02 -5.53 -22.09
N GLU A 46 -5.08 -5.76 -21.33
CA GLU A 46 -5.85 -7.01 -21.34
C GLU A 46 -6.61 -7.19 -22.67
N ALA A 47 -7.22 -6.14 -23.19
CA ALA A 47 -7.87 -6.14 -24.50
C ALA A 47 -6.87 -6.40 -25.64
N LEU A 48 -5.71 -5.75 -25.60
CA LEU A 48 -4.63 -5.95 -26.57
C LEU A 48 -4.06 -7.38 -26.52
N ALA A 49 -3.96 -7.96 -25.31
CA ALA A 49 -3.52 -9.33 -25.11
C ALA A 49 -4.54 -10.36 -25.65
N ALA A 50 -5.84 -10.06 -25.53
CA ALA A 50 -6.92 -10.89 -26.04
C ALA A 50 -6.98 -10.90 -27.58
N GLU A 51 -6.67 -9.79 -28.25
CA GLU A 51 -6.69 -9.67 -29.72
C GLU A 51 -5.39 -10.19 -30.36
N GLY A 52 -4.24 -10.00 -29.71
CA GLY A 52 -2.92 -10.32 -30.27
C GLY A 52 -2.39 -11.73 -29.96
N GLY A 53 -3.00 -12.50 -29.07
CA GLY A 53 -2.47 -13.81 -28.65
C GLY A 53 -1.15 -13.74 -27.87
N TRP A 54 -0.76 -12.54 -27.40
CA TRP A 54 0.43 -12.33 -26.56
C TRP A 54 0.01 -12.36 -25.10
N THR A 55 0.33 -13.44 -24.40
CA THR A 55 0.08 -13.55 -22.96
C THR A 55 0.94 -12.53 -22.20
N VAL A 56 0.32 -11.56 -21.55
CA VAL A 56 1.00 -10.64 -20.61
C VAL A 56 1.50 -11.47 -19.43
N VAL A 57 2.82 -11.67 -19.36
CA VAL A 57 3.46 -12.32 -18.21
C VAL A 57 3.35 -11.36 -17.02
N VAL A 58 2.31 -11.54 -16.22
CA VAL A 58 2.18 -10.88 -14.91
C VAL A 58 3.24 -11.47 -13.99
N HIS A 59 4.31 -10.71 -13.77
CA HIS A 59 5.25 -11.03 -12.69
C HIS A 59 4.53 -10.81 -11.35
N HIS A 60 3.92 -11.86 -10.81
CA HIS A 60 3.48 -11.88 -9.42
C HIS A 60 4.69 -11.52 -8.54
N LYS A 61 4.59 -10.42 -7.78
CA LYS A 61 5.60 -9.99 -6.80
C LYS A 61 5.96 -11.13 -5.81
N ALA A 62 5.06 -12.08 -5.59
CA ALA A 62 5.27 -13.29 -4.80
C ALA A 62 6.33 -14.26 -5.38
N ALA A 63 6.54 -14.29 -6.70
CA ALA A 63 7.53 -15.16 -7.34
C ALA A 63 8.97 -14.61 -7.23
N MET A 64 9.14 -13.35 -6.83
CA MET A 64 10.47 -12.78 -6.56
C MET A 64 10.97 -13.08 -5.15
N GLU A 65 10.06 -13.23 -4.17
CA GLU A 65 10.42 -13.47 -2.77
C GLU A 65 11.22 -14.77 -2.60
N ASN A 66 10.88 -15.81 -3.37
CA ASN A 66 11.57 -17.10 -3.31
C ASN A 66 12.94 -17.14 -4.02
N LYS A 67 13.33 -16.06 -4.71
CA LYS A 67 14.65 -15.94 -5.39
C LYS A 67 15.60 -14.95 -4.69
N MET A 68 15.12 -14.18 -3.70
CA MET A 68 15.93 -13.16 -3.01
C MET A 68 16.80 -13.72 -1.86
N THR A 69 16.58 -14.97 -1.42
CA THR A 69 17.36 -15.56 -0.31
C THR A 69 18.80 -15.93 -0.66
N LYS A 70 19.27 -15.68 -1.90
CA LYS A 70 20.62 -16.06 -2.35
C LYS A 70 21.45 -14.96 -3.02
N LYS A 71 21.11 -13.68 -2.88
CA LYS A 71 21.99 -12.59 -3.35
C LYS A 71 22.42 -11.70 -2.18
N LYS A 72 23.74 -11.63 -1.99
CA LYS A 72 24.41 -10.83 -0.97
C LYS A 72 23.97 -9.37 -1.05
N HIS A 73 23.68 -8.84 0.12
CA HIS A 73 23.27 -7.48 0.44
C HIS A 73 24.08 -6.44 -0.35
N LYS A 74 23.41 -5.63 -1.17
CA LYS A 74 23.99 -4.41 -1.75
C LYS A 74 23.12 -3.24 -1.29
N GLU A 75 23.80 -2.26 -0.71
CA GLU A 75 23.27 -1.08 -0.03
C GLU A 75 22.28 -0.30 -0.91
N VAL A 76 21.00 -0.41 -0.60
CA VAL A 76 20.08 0.63 -0.10
C VAL A 76 18.89 -0.19 0.40
N GLY A 77 18.62 -0.17 1.71
CA GLY A 77 17.54 -0.97 2.29
C GLY A 77 16.24 -0.74 1.52
N LEU A 78 15.51 -1.82 1.20
CA LEU A 78 14.24 -1.78 0.46
C LEU A 78 13.22 -0.77 1.00
N ASP A 79 13.43 -0.28 2.23
CA ASP A 79 12.58 0.66 2.94
C ASP A 79 13.35 1.93 3.34
N PHE A 80 13.75 2.72 2.34
CA PHE A 80 14.42 4.01 2.57
C PHE A 80 13.53 4.99 3.34
N TYR A 81 12.21 4.90 3.17
CA TYR A 81 11.27 5.81 3.81
C TYR A 81 10.45 5.18 4.94
N ARG A 82 10.23 5.97 6.00
CA ARG A 82 9.45 5.54 7.18
C ARG A 82 8.00 5.17 6.84
N PHE A 83 7.40 5.78 5.81
CA PHE A 83 6.03 5.46 5.39
C PHE A 83 5.93 4.04 4.82
N GLN A 84 6.94 3.57 4.08
CA GLN A 84 6.97 2.21 3.52
C GLN A 84 6.93 1.17 4.63
N LYS A 85 7.71 1.39 5.70
CA LYS A 85 7.71 0.52 6.89
C LYS A 85 6.35 0.52 7.59
N ARG A 86 5.74 1.70 7.77
CA ARG A 86 4.43 1.83 8.43
C ARG A 86 3.32 1.16 7.62
N GLU A 87 3.33 1.32 6.31
CA GLU A 87 2.34 0.74 5.40
C GLU A 87 2.49 -0.79 5.32
N ALA A 88 3.73 -1.28 5.20
CA ALA A 88 4.00 -2.72 5.24
C ALA A 88 3.50 -3.36 6.55
N GLN A 89 3.80 -2.73 7.69
CA GLN A 89 3.30 -3.17 8.99
C GLN A 89 1.77 -3.12 9.09
N ARG A 90 1.15 -2.05 8.59
CA ARG A 90 -0.32 -1.92 8.57
C ARG A 90 -0.94 -3.05 7.74
N ASN A 91 -0.41 -3.30 6.56
CA ASN A 91 -0.91 -4.35 5.67
C ASN A 91 -0.77 -5.73 6.33
N GLU A 92 0.38 -6.02 6.94
CA GLU A 92 0.59 -7.27 7.68
C GLU A 92 -0.42 -7.42 8.83
N ILE A 93 -0.62 -6.38 9.65
CA ILE A 93 -1.62 -6.38 10.73
C ILE A 93 -3.03 -6.62 10.19
N MET A 94 -3.43 -5.95 9.10
CA MET A 94 -4.74 -6.14 8.47
C MET A 94 -4.93 -7.59 8.00
N THR A 95 -3.91 -8.21 7.39
CA THR A 95 -4.00 -9.62 6.98
C THR A 95 -4.14 -10.57 8.18
N LEU A 96 -3.46 -10.29 9.29
CA LEU A 96 -3.56 -11.08 10.52
C LEU A 96 -4.95 -10.96 11.15
N GLN A 97 -5.52 -9.75 11.17
CA GLN A 97 -6.88 -9.52 11.67
C GLN A 97 -7.93 -10.27 10.86
N SER A 98 -7.86 -10.25 9.52
CA SER A 98 -8.78 -11.00 8.65
C SER A 98 -8.74 -12.50 8.94
N LYS A 99 -7.52 -13.08 9.01
CA LYS A 99 -7.34 -14.50 9.33
C LYS A 99 -7.87 -14.86 10.71
N PHE A 100 -7.65 -14.00 11.70
CA PHE A 100 -8.16 -14.22 13.05
C PHE A 100 -9.70 -14.20 13.09
N GLU A 101 -10.34 -13.31 12.34
CA GLU A 101 -11.80 -13.28 12.23
C GLU A 101 -12.36 -14.53 11.53
N GLU A 102 -11.69 -15.01 10.48
CA GLU A 102 -12.03 -16.25 9.79
C GLU A 102 -11.92 -17.45 10.75
N ASP A 103 -10.81 -17.56 11.49
CA ASP A 103 -10.60 -18.61 12.47
C ASP A 103 -11.63 -18.55 13.61
N LYS A 104 -11.99 -17.35 14.06
CA LYS A 104 -13.06 -17.15 15.05
C LYS A 104 -14.40 -17.67 14.55
N LYS A 105 -14.77 -17.39 13.30
CA LYS A 105 -16.00 -17.91 12.67
C LYS A 105 -15.94 -19.44 12.53
N ARG A 106 -14.81 -19.98 12.08
CA ARG A 106 -14.59 -21.43 11.95
C ARG A 106 -14.70 -22.15 13.30
N LEU A 107 -14.11 -21.57 14.34
CA LEU A 107 -14.18 -22.09 15.71
C LEU A 107 -15.61 -22.04 16.25
N GLN A 108 -16.35 -20.96 15.99
CA GLN A 108 -17.78 -20.87 16.35
C GLN A 108 -18.60 -21.96 15.67
N GLN A 109 -18.38 -22.21 14.38
CA GLN A 109 -19.04 -23.31 13.65
C GLN A 109 -18.69 -24.68 14.25
N MET A 110 -17.42 -24.93 14.57
CA MET A 110 -17.01 -26.18 15.21
C MET A 110 -17.59 -26.36 16.62
N ARG A 111 -17.69 -25.27 17.40
CA ARG A 111 -18.34 -25.28 18.71
C ARG A 111 -19.83 -25.57 18.60
N ALA A 112 -20.53 -24.91 17.68
CA ALA A 112 -21.93 -25.16 17.39
C ALA A 112 -22.17 -26.62 16.95
N ALA A 113 -21.30 -27.15 16.10
CA ALA A 113 -21.34 -28.54 15.67
C ALA A 113 -20.83 -29.54 16.73
N ARG A 114 -20.36 -29.08 17.91
CA ARG A 114 -19.74 -29.88 18.99
C ARG A 114 -18.55 -30.73 18.51
N LYS A 115 -17.83 -30.26 17.49
CA LYS A 115 -16.67 -30.94 16.87
C LYS A 115 -15.32 -30.38 17.35
N PHE A 116 -15.33 -29.34 18.17
CA PHE A 116 -14.09 -28.77 18.72
C PHE A 116 -13.50 -29.67 19.81
N ARG A 117 -12.25 -30.10 19.63
CA ARG A 117 -11.48 -30.93 20.57
C ARG A 117 -10.22 -30.18 21.01
N PRO A 118 -10.17 -29.64 22.24
CA PRO A 118 -9.09 -28.74 22.67
C PRO A 118 -7.79 -29.44 23.11
N TYR A 119 -7.77 -30.77 23.15
CA TYR A 119 -6.69 -31.59 23.68
C TYR A 119 -6.48 -32.81 22.79
#